data_AF-A0A2M7KJ50-F1
#
_entry.id   AF-A0A2M7KJ50-F1
#
_cell.length_a   1.000
_cell.length_b   1.000
_cell.length_c   1.000
_cell.angle_alpha   90.00
_cell.angle_beta   90.00
_cell.angle_gamma   90.00
#
_symmetry.space_group_name_H-M   'P 1'
#
loop_
_entity.id
_entity.type
_entity.pdbx_description
1 polymer ?
#
loop_
_entity_poly.entity_id
_entity_poly.type
_entity_poly.pdbx_seq_one_letter_code
_entity_poly.pdbx_strand_id
1 'polypeptide(L)'
;RGKRVGLITNDQAEDLVDTGLARAQQLSVEEIPGGCFCCRFNDLVGAADRILAQQPDVLLGEPVGSCTDISATVFQPLKDLYGDWFRMAPFSVLVDPARARKLLLRTEDTTLPENVAYLFRKQLEEADRILLNKTDLLSAEALAALVGELEARFPDTPVCPVSFKEGTGVGEWLDLVLTEDRAGERLLDIDYERYADAEAVLGWLNATLVLRAETPFDSRQLATQMLGDLQSELKSRDAEIAHVKLLVATGSGTLVANVVALEGAPTFSGDELEPEEHAVLTLNARVHLAPSELRALVEKCTARIAASGNVEAGIRNMQCFSPSPPNPTHRYDHVVQQKAA
;
A
#
# COMPACT_ATOMS: atom_id res chain seq x y z
N ARG A 1 -20.02 -8.32 7.31
CA ARG A 1 -20.09 -9.71 7.87
C ARG A 1 -20.18 -9.75 9.41
N GLY A 2 -20.56 -8.66 10.10
CA GLY A 2 -20.78 -8.65 11.56
C GLY A 2 -19.53 -8.83 12.45
N LYS A 3 -18.33 -8.86 11.86
CA LYS A 3 -17.06 -9.00 12.57
C LYS A 3 -16.51 -7.63 12.97
N ARG A 4 -15.92 -7.53 14.16
CA ARG A 4 -15.10 -6.40 14.59
C ARG A 4 -13.72 -6.54 13.98
N VAL A 5 -13.26 -5.51 13.26
CA VAL A 5 -12.00 -5.54 12.53
C VAL A 5 -11.07 -4.48 13.11
N GLY A 6 -9.84 -4.90 13.43
CA GLY A 6 -8.74 -4.00 13.70
C GLY A 6 -7.77 -3.95 12.52
N LEU A 7 -7.18 -2.79 12.28
CA LEU A 7 -6.23 -2.56 11.20
C LEU A 7 -4.86 -2.22 11.77
N ILE A 8 -3.81 -2.79 11.19
CA ILE A 8 -2.44 -2.37 11.44
C ILE A 8 -1.86 -1.96 10.10
N THR A 9 -1.59 -0.68 9.92
CA THR A 9 -0.98 -0.12 8.71
C THR A 9 0.51 0.08 8.93
N ASN A 10 1.29 0.00 7.85
CA ASN A 10 2.75 0.05 7.93
C ASN A 10 3.37 0.74 6.73
N ASP A 11 4.31 1.64 7.02
CA ASP A 11 5.11 2.31 6.01
C ASP A 11 6.51 2.62 6.59
N GLN A 12 7.43 3.01 5.73
CA GLN A 12 8.76 3.45 6.11
C GLN A 12 8.77 4.87 6.72
N ALA A 13 7.64 5.56 6.74
CA ALA A 13 7.47 6.94 7.21
C ALA A 13 6.19 7.12 8.03
N GLU A 14 6.05 8.26 8.70
CA GLU A 14 4.83 8.64 9.42
C GLU A 14 3.80 9.29 8.47
N ASP A 15 2.59 9.53 8.97
CA ASP A 15 1.50 10.21 8.25
C ASP A 15 1.07 9.45 6.98
N LEU A 16 0.65 8.19 7.14
CA LEU A 16 0.10 7.41 6.04
C LEU A 16 -1.32 7.89 5.68
N VAL A 17 -1.57 8.02 4.39
CA VAL A 17 -2.90 8.22 3.82
C VAL A 17 -3.86 7.11 4.26
N ASP A 18 -3.41 5.85 4.26
CA ASP A 18 -4.25 4.70 4.61
C ASP A 18 -4.67 4.72 6.09
N THR A 19 -3.77 5.09 7.00
CA THR A 19 -4.12 5.32 8.41
C THR A 19 -5.10 6.47 8.57
N GLY A 20 -4.87 7.59 7.85
CA GLY A 20 -5.77 8.74 7.87
C GLY A 20 -7.19 8.37 7.43
N LEU A 21 -7.31 7.58 6.36
CA LEU A 21 -8.58 7.07 5.85
C LEU A 21 -9.27 6.14 6.86
N ALA A 22 -8.53 5.19 7.43
CA ALA A 22 -9.07 4.27 8.43
C ALA A 22 -9.60 5.01 9.67
N ARG A 23 -8.86 6.04 10.15
CA ARG A 23 -9.30 6.90 11.25
C ARG A 23 -10.54 7.71 10.89
N ALA A 24 -10.63 8.26 9.68
CA ALA A 24 -11.79 9.00 9.20
C ALA A 24 -13.05 8.12 9.15
N GLN A 25 -12.88 6.84 8.83
CA GLN A 25 -13.94 5.83 8.88
C GLN A 25 -14.20 5.27 10.30
N GLN A 26 -13.58 5.85 11.32
CA GLN A 26 -13.70 5.44 12.73
C GLN A 26 -13.34 3.96 12.96
N LEU A 27 -12.44 3.42 12.13
CA LEU A 27 -11.92 2.07 12.30
C LEU A 27 -10.83 2.07 13.37
N SER A 28 -10.74 0.96 14.12
CA SER A 28 -9.64 0.73 15.04
C SER A 28 -8.36 0.50 14.24
N VAL A 29 -7.46 1.48 14.22
CA VAL A 29 -6.22 1.41 13.44
C VAL A 29 -5.01 1.85 14.24
N GLU A 30 -3.94 1.07 14.14
CA GLU A 30 -2.60 1.41 14.62
C GLU A 30 -1.65 1.52 13.42
N GLU A 31 -0.74 2.48 13.48
CA GLU A 31 0.26 2.72 12.44
C GLU A 31 1.64 2.32 12.96
N ILE A 32 2.41 1.63 12.12
CA ILE A 32 3.81 1.30 12.38
C ILE A 32 4.67 2.03 11.34
N PRO A 33 5.26 3.18 11.72
CA PRO A 33 6.14 3.92 10.82
C PRO A 33 7.60 3.48 10.98
N GLY A 34 8.43 3.80 9.98
CA GLY A 34 9.88 3.69 10.09
C GLY A 34 10.43 2.26 9.97
N GLY A 35 9.77 1.40 9.19
CA GLY A 35 10.29 0.08 8.83
C GLY A 35 9.19 -0.95 8.62
N CYS A 36 9.44 -1.98 7.81
CA CYS A 36 8.43 -3.04 7.62
C CYS A 36 8.20 -3.86 8.91
N PHE A 37 7.01 -4.47 9.03
CA PHE A 37 6.67 -5.49 10.03
C PHE A 37 7.80 -6.48 10.35
N CYS A 38 8.53 -6.98 9.34
CA CYS A 38 9.65 -7.90 9.56
C CYS A 38 10.78 -7.28 10.40
N CYS A 39 11.07 -6.00 10.21
CA CYS A 39 12.09 -5.23 10.93
C CYS A 39 11.56 -4.63 12.25
N ARG A 40 10.24 -4.46 12.35
CA ARG A 40 9.53 -3.82 13.47
C ARG A 40 8.57 -4.81 14.15
N PHE A 41 9.01 -6.06 14.30
CA PHE A 41 8.16 -7.15 14.79
C PHE A 41 7.60 -6.87 16.19
N ASN A 42 8.41 -6.33 17.09
CA ASN A 42 7.95 -5.98 18.44
C ASN A 42 6.91 -4.85 18.42
N ASP A 43 7.04 -3.90 17.49
CA ASP A 43 6.03 -2.84 17.34
C ASP A 43 4.74 -3.39 16.72
N LEU A 44 4.83 -4.39 15.84
CA LEU A 44 3.67 -5.12 15.33
C LEU A 44 2.90 -5.80 16.45
N VAL A 45 3.59 -6.51 17.33
CA VAL A 45 2.96 -7.13 18.50
C VAL A 45 2.37 -6.07 19.44
N GLY A 46 3.10 -4.99 19.70
CA GLY A 46 2.60 -3.89 20.53
C GLY A 46 1.37 -3.18 19.95
N ALA A 47 1.32 -2.99 18.63
CA ALA A 47 0.15 -2.45 17.92
C ALA A 47 -1.04 -3.41 18.00
N ALA A 48 -0.81 -4.71 17.77
CA ALA A 48 -1.83 -5.72 17.93
C ALA A 48 -2.41 -5.73 19.35
N ASP A 49 -1.56 -5.68 20.39
CA ASP A 49 -1.97 -5.62 21.79
C ASP A 49 -2.86 -4.40 22.11
N ARG A 50 -2.51 -3.22 21.59
CA ARG A 50 -3.34 -2.01 21.76
C ARG A 50 -4.72 -2.18 21.13
N ILE A 51 -4.80 -2.81 19.96
CA ILE A 51 -6.07 -3.08 19.30
C ILE A 51 -6.86 -4.17 20.02
N LEU A 52 -6.20 -5.17 20.62
CA LEU A 52 -6.86 -6.26 21.36
C LEU A 52 -7.74 -5.75 22.51
N ALA A 53 -7.45 -4.57 23.07
CA ALA A 53 -8.31 -3.91 24.06
C ALA A 53 -9.74 -3.64 23.54
N GLN A 54 -9.93 -3.53 22.23
CA GLN A 54 -11.22 -3.36 21.56
C GLN A 54 -11.88 -4.69 21.18
N GLN A 55 -11.25 -5.82 21.54
CA GLN A 55 -11.68 -7.18 21.28
C GLN A 55 -12.04 -7.42 19.79
N PRO A 56 -11.12 -7.17 18.85
CA PRO A 56 -11.37 -7.45 17.44
C PRO A 56 -11.59 -8.96 17.24
N ASP A 57 -12.42 -9.32 16.27
CA ASP A 57 -12.54 -10.71 15.82
C ASP A 57 -11.48 -11.03 14.74
N VAL A 58 -10.99 -10.00 14.04
CA VAL A 58 -9.99 -10.09 12.97
C VAL A 58 -9.05 -8.89 13.05
N LEU A 59 -7.75 -9.14 12.91
CA LEU A 59 -6.75 -8.11 12.63
C LEU A 59 -6.33 -8.23 11.16
N LEU A 60 -6.33 -7.10 10.44
CA LEU A 60 -5.76 -7.02 9.09
C LEU A 60 -4.48 -6.18 9.15
N GLY A 61 -3.36 -6.80 8.80
CA GLY A 61 -2.09 -6.11 8.66
C GLY A 61 -1.85 -5.75 7.19
N GLU A 62 -1.62 -4.47 6.92
CA GLU A 62 -1.12 -3.97 5.63
C GLU A 62 0.38 -3.70 5.78
N PRO A 63 1.27 -4.63 5.38
CA PRO A 63 2.71 -4.39 5.39
C PRO A 63 3.09 -3.37 4.31
N VAL A 64 4.30 -2.82 4.42
CA VAL A 64 4.88 -1.96 3.37
C VAL A 64 4.80 -2.67 2.00
N GLY A 65 4.44 -1.93 0.94
CA GLY A 65 4.24 -2.50 -0.40
C GLY A 65 5.49 -3.17 -1.02
N SER A 66 6.69 -2.88 -0.53
CA SER A 66 7.94 -3.54 -0.92
C SER A 66 8.29 -4.77 -0.07
N CYS A 67 7.51 -5.04 0.98
CA CYS A 67 7.87 -6.06 1.95
C CYS A 67 7.64 -7.48 1.42
N THR A 68 8.56 -8.37 1.76
CA THR A 68 8.54 -9.79 1.41
C THR A 68 9.30 -10.58 2.47
N ASP A 69 9.30 -11.91 2.37
CA ASP A 69 9.77 -12.83 3.42
C ASP A 69 8.95 -12.71 4.72
N ILE A 70 7.73 -12.19 4.62
CA ILE A 70 6.73 -12.05 5.70
C ILE A 70 6.43 -13.40 6.35
N SER A 71 6.40 -14.48 5.58
CA SER A 71 6.16 -15.83 6.05
C SER A 71 7.22 -16.23 7.08
N ALA A 72 8.50 -16.10 6.73
CA ALA A 72 9.63 -16.45 7.59
C ALA A 72 9.86 -15.48 8.74
N THR A 73 9.54 -14.19 8.54
CA THR A 73 9.93 -13.11 9.45
C THR A 73 8.80 -12.58 10.33
N VAL A 74 7.54 -12.87 9.98
CA VAL A 74 6.35 -12.41 10.72
C VAL A 74 5.43 -13.57 11.06
N PHE A 75 5.03 -14.41 10.10
CA PHE A 75 4.06 -15.48 10.34
C PHE A 75 4.62 -16.57 11.26
N GLN A 76 5.80 -17.13 10.98
CA GLN A 76 6.34 -18.17 11.87
C GLN A 76 6.61 -17.66 13.29
N PRO A 77 7.22 -16.48 13.49
CA PRO A 77 7.37 -15.91 14.83
C PRO A 77 6.04 -15.66 15.55
N LEU A 78 4.99 -15.18 14.85
CA LEU A 78 3.67 -15.02 15.46
C LEU A 78 3.06 -16.36 15.89
N LYS A 79 3.17 -17.40 15.07
CA LYS A 79 2.68 -18.75 15.42
C LYS A 79 3.43 -19.34 16.61
N ASP A 80 4.75 -19.20 16.65
CA ASP A 80 5.62 -19.77 17.68
C ASP A 80 5.45 -19.05 19.02
N LEU A 81 5.60 -17.71 19.00
CA LEU A 81 5.69 -16.89 20.21
C LEU A 81 4.31 -16.43 20.71
N TYR A 82 3.33 -16.28 19.81
CA TYR A 82 2.02 -15.69 20.12
C TYR A 82 0.84 -16.54 19.63
N GLY A 83 1.06 -17.84 19.37
CA GLY A 83 0.01 -18.75 18.88
C GLY A 83 -1.16 -18.98 19.86
N ASP A 84 -1.01 -18.61 21.13
CA ASP A 84 -2.12 -18.63 22.09
C ASP A 84 -3.04 -17.40 21.95
N TRP A 85 -2.58 -16.35 21.26
CA TRP A 85 -3.27 -15.07 21.10
C TRP A 85 -3.76 -14.87 19.67
N PHE A 86 -2.99 -15.35 18.69
CA PHE A 86 -3.28 -15.16 17.28
C PHE A 86 -3.40 -16.49 16.54
N ARG A 87 -4.43 -16.56 15.69
CA ARG A 87 -4.57 -17.57 14.65
C ARG A 87 -4.31 -16.89 13.32
N MET A 88 -3.30 -17.34 12.57
CA MET A 88 -2.98 -16.75 11.27
C MET A 88 -3.96 -17.24 10.20
N ALA A 89 -4.44 -16.29 9.40
CA ALA A 89 -5.24 -16.54 8.20
C ALA A 89 -4.33 -16.55 6.95
N PRO A 90 -4.76 -17.18 5.83
CA PRO A 90 -4.00 -17.23 4.60
C PRO A 90 -3.46 -15.86 4.15
N PHE A 91 -2.16 -15.81 3.83
CA PHE A 91 -1.48 -14.62 3.34
C PHE A 91 -1.90 -14.32 1.90
N SER A 92 -2.62 -13.22 1.71
CA SER A 92 -3.13 -12.80 0.41
C SER A 92 -2.27 -11.68 -0.18
N VAL A 93 -1.82 -11.84 -1.43
CA VAL A 93 -1.07 -10.81 -2.16
C VAL A 93 -1.93 -10.24 -3.27
N LEU A 94 -2.14 -8.93 -3.25
CA LEU A 94 -2.96 -8.22 -4.22
C LEU A 94 -2.14 -7.86 -5.46
N VAL A 95 -2.72 -8.11 -6.64
CA VAL A 95 -2.07 -7.89 -7.93
C VAL A 95 -2.90 -6.95 -8.79
N ASP A 96 -2.26 -5.89 -9.27
CA ASP A 96 -2.80 -5.01 -10.30
C ASP A 96 -2.47 -5.59 -11.70
N PRO A 97 -3.45 -5.77 -12.59
CA PRO A 97 -3.23 -6.27 -13.95
C PRO A 97 -2.18 -5.49 -14.74
N ALA A 98 -2.17 -4.15 -14.64
CA ALA A 98 -1.21 -3.32 -15.34
C ALA A 98 0.22 -3.55 -14.81
N ARG A 99 0.37 -3.73 -13.50
CA ARG A 99 1.67 -3.99 -12.88
C ARG A 99 2.17 -5.40 -13.22
N ALA A 100 1.27 -6.39 -13.26
CA ALA A 100 1.61 -7.75 -13.71
C ALA A 100 2.12 -7.78 -15.16
N ARG A 101 1.48 -7.05 -16.08
CA ARG A 101 1.94 -6.95 -17.48
C ARG A 101 3.35 -6.39 -17.61
N LYS A 102 3.66 -5.34 -16.84
CA LYS A 102 4.96 -4.66 -16.86
C LYS A 102 6.08 -5.43 -16.16
N LEU A 103 5.83 -5.93 -14.95
CA LEU A 103 6.88 -6.51 -14.09
C LEU A 103 7.00 -8.02 -14.21
N LEU A 104 5.91 -8.72 -14.51
CA LEU A 104 5.91 -10.19 -14.53
C LEU A 104 5.89 -10.75 -15.95
N LEU A 105 4.94 -10.29 -16.78
CA LEU A 105 4.75 -10.80 -18.14
C LEU A 105 5.68 -10.13 -19.16
N ARG A 106 6.19 -8.93 -18.86
CA ARG A 106 7.05 -8.12 -19.74
C ARG A 106 6.40 -7.84 -21.10
N THR A 107 5.09 -7.65 -21.11
CA THR A 107 4.31 -7.31 -22.32
C THR A 107 4.15 -5.81 -22.53
N GLU A 108 4.56 -5.00 -21.56
CA GLU A 108 4.54 -3.54 -21.59
C GLU A 108 5.87 -3.01 -21.06
N ASP A 109 6.30 -1.85 -21.58
CA ASP A 109 7.54 -1.19 -21.15
C ASP A 109 7.41 -0.61 -19.72
N THR A 110 8.53 -0.59 -19.01
CA THR A 110 8.65 -0.03 -17.66
C THR A 110 10.06 0.50 -17.45
N THR A 111 10.18 1.62 -16.73
CA THR A 111 11.48 2.14 -16.28
C THR A 111 11.85 1.61 -14.90
N LEU A 112 10.98 0.81 -14.26
CA LEU A 112 11.28 0.17 -12.99
C LEU A 112 12.40 -0.87 -13.15
N PRO A 113 13.42 -0.87 -12.27
CA PRO A 113 14.52 -1.81 -12.33
C PRO A 113 14.11 -3.28 -12.18
N GLU A 114 14.96 -4.20 -12.66
CA GLU A 114 14.77 -5.65 -12.48
C GLU A 114 14.67 -6.06 -11.01
N ASN A 115 15.36 -5.38 -10.10
CA ASN A 115 15.26 -5.69 -8.66
C ASN A 115 13.85 -5.39 -8.10
N VAL A 116 13.12 -4.42 -8.65
CA VAL A 116 11.70 -4.17 -8.29
C VAL A 116 10.81 -5.31 -8.80
N ALA A 117 11.06 -5.79 -10.02
CA ALA A 117 10.35 -6.95 -10.56
C ALA A 117 10.67 -8.25 -9.82
N TYR A 118 11.91 -8.38 -9.32
CA TYR A 118 12.31 -9.47 -8.44
C TYR A 118 11.46 -9.50 -7.17
N LEU A 119 11.31 -8.36 -6.47
CA LEU A 119 10.46 -8.27 -5.28
C LEU A 119 9.00 -8.58 -5.60
N PHE A 120 8.46 -8.00 -6.68
CA PHE A 120 7.10 -8.27 -7.12
C PHE A 120 6.86 -9.78 -7.33
N ARG A 121 7.81 -10.49 -7.94
CA ARG A 121 7.73 -11.95 -8.12
C ARG A 121 7.83 -12.69 -6.78
N LYS A 122 8.75 -12.28 -5.89
CA LYS A 122 8.93 -12.91 -4.57
C LYS A 122 7.70 -12.81 -3.68
N GLN A 123 7.00 -11.68 -3.71
CA GLN A 123 5.71 -11.54 -3.02
C GLN A 123 4.68 -12.57 -3.52
N LEU A 124 4.61 -12.83 -4.83
CA LEU A 124 3.69 -13.82 -5.40
C LEU A 124 4.10 -15.27 -5.10
N GLU A 125 5.40 -15.56 -5.10
CA GLU A 125 5.94 -16.87 -4.68
C GLU A 125 5.61 -17.18 -3.21
N GLU A 126 5.52 -16.15 -2.37
CA GLU A 126 5.23 -16.26 -0.94
C GLU A 126 3.75 -16.41 -0.61
N ALA A 127 2.87 -15.93 -1.49
CA ALA A 127 1.44 -15.84 -1.24
C ALA A 127 0.79 -17.21 -1.00
N ASP A 128 -0.15 -17.26 -0.07
CA ASP A 128 -1.13 -18.36 -0.03
C ASP A 128 -2.21 -18.17 -1.07
N ARG A 129 -2.56 -16.91 -1.37
CA ARG A 129 -3.56 -16.54 -2.39
C ARG A 129 -3.08 -15.33 -3.18
N ILE A 130 -3.20 -15.40 -4.49
CA ILE A 130 -2.98 -14.26 -5.38
C ILE A 130 -4.34 -13.65 -5.69
N LEU A 131 -4.57 -12.42 -5.23
CA LEU A 131 -5.80 -11.69 -5.53
C LEU A 131 -5.59 -10.79 -6.75
N LEU A 132 -6.02 -11.24 -7.93
CA LEU A 132 -5.98 -10.42 -9.13
C LEU A 132 -7.11 -9.39 -9.06
N ASN A 133 -6.78 -8.16 -8.64
CA ASN A 133 -7.75 -7.09 -8.43
C ASN A 133 -8.04 -6.31 -9.73
N LYS A 134 -9.00 -5.39 -9.67
CA LYS A 134 -9.39 -4.46 -10.76
C LYS A 134 -9.85 -5.21 -12.01
N THR A 135 -10.50 -6.36 -11.82
CA THR A 135 -11.04 -7.17 -12.93
C THR A 135 -12.17 -6.47 -13.68
N ASP A 136 -12.80 -5.45 -13.07
CA ASP A 136 -13.74 -4.53 -13.72
C ASP A 136 -13.12 -3.74 -14.89
N LEU A 137 -11.79 -3.64 -14.94
CA LEU A 137 -11.06 -2.98 -16.04
C LEU A 137 -10.69 -3.93 -17.19
N LEU A 138 -11.03 -5.22 -17.08
CA LEU A 138 -10.62 -6.26 -18.03
C LEU A 138 -11.80 -6.83 -18.81
N SER A 139 -11.58 -7.14 -20.09
CA SER A 139 -12.50 -8.00 -20.83
C SER A 139 -12.40 -9.44 -20.29
N ALA A 140 -13.44 -10.25 -20.52
CA ALA A 140 -13.44 -11.66 -20.12
C ALA A 140 -12.25 -12.45 -20.70
N GLU A 141 -11.88 -12.16 -21.96
CA GLU A 141 -10.72 -12.77 -22.62
C GLU A 141 -9.40 -12.34 -21.96
N ALA A 142 -9.22 -11.04 -21.71
CA ALA A 142 -8.01 -10.53 -21.07
C ALA A 142 -7.86 -11.03 -19.62
N LEU A 143 -8.98 -11.17 -18.91
CA LEU A 143 -9.00 -11.76 -17.58
C LEU A 143 -8.60 -13.23 -17.62
N ALA A 144 -9.21 -14.04 -18.49
CA ALA A 144 -8.90 -15.46 -18.60
C ALA A 144 -7.43 -15.70 -18.98
N ALA A 145 -6.90 -14.90 -19.91
CA ALA A 145 -5.49 -14.96 -20.30
C ALA A 145 -4.56 -14.64 -19.13
N LEU A 146 -4.84 -13.55 -18.39
CA LEU A 146 -3.99 -13.14 -17.26
C LEU A 146 -4.05 -14.12 -16.09
N VAL A 147 -5.22 -14.69 -15.81
CA VAL A 147 -5.36 -15.76 -14.81
C VAL A 147 -4.54 -16.97 -15.21
N GLY A 148 -4.66 -17.43 -16.47
CA GLY A 148 -3.88 -18.57 -16.97
C GLY A 148 -2.37 -18.36 -16.89
N GLU A 149 -1.88 -17.14 -17.17
CA GLU A 149 -0.47 -16.80 -17.02
C GLU A 149 0.00 -16.83 -15.56
N LEU A 150 -0.82 -16.33 -14.63
CA LEU A 150 -0.51 -16.37 -13.19
C LEU A 150 -0.50 -17.81 -12.67
N GLU A 151 -1.50 -18.61 -13.03
CA GLU A 151 -1.59 -20.02 -12.63
C GLU A 151 -0.44 -20.86 -13.21
N ALA A 152 -0.02 -20.59 -14.45
CA ALA A 152 1.12 -21.28 -15.06
C ALA A 152 2.45 -20.95 -14.36
N ARG A 153 2.60 -19.73 -13.84
CA ARG A 153 3.81 -19.27 -13.13
C ARG A 153 3.81 -19.65 -11.65
N PHE A 154 2.65 -19.72 -11.03
CA PHE A 154 2.45 -20.03 -9.61
C PHE A 154 1.48 -21.20 -9.44
N PRO A 155 1.83 -22.42 -9.91
CA PRO A 155 0.90 -23.55 -9.98
C PRO A 155 0.40 -24.01 -8.60
N ASP A 156 1.15 -23.73 -7.54
CA ASP A 156 0.80 -24.10 -6.18
C ASP A 156 0.03 -22.99 -5.44
N THR A 157 -0.23 -21.83 -6.06
CA THR A 157 -0.85 -20.68 -5.42
C THR A 157 -2.15 -20.31 -6.14
N PRO A 158 -3.33 -20.53 -5.53
CA PRO A 158 -4.60 -20.20 -6.15
C PRO A 158 -4.71 -18.71 -6.50
N VAL A 159 -5.15 -18.44 -7.72
CA VAL A 159 -5.43 -17.09 -8.23
C VAL A 159 -6.93 -16.82 -8.08
N CYS A 160 -7.28 -15.75 -7.36
CA CYS A 160 -8.65 -15.32 -7.12
C CYS A 160 -8.90 -13.98 -7.83
N PRO A 161 -9.67 -13.97 -8.93
CA PRO A 161 -10.10 -12.74 -9.58
C PRO A 161 -11.05 -11.94 -8.66
N VAL A 162 -10.74 -10.68 -8.39
CA VAL A 162 -11.54 -9.80 -7.54
C VAL A 162 -11.69 -8.40 -8.13
N SER A 163 -12.80 -7.74 -7.81
CA SER A 163 -12.93 -6.29 -7.96
C SER A 163 -13.39 -5.73 -6.62
N PHE A 164 -12.50 -5.09 -5.88
CA PHE A 164 -12.90 -4.41 -4.63
C PHE A 164 -13.84 -3.21 -4.88
N LYS A 165 -13.85 -2.69 -6.11
CA LYS A 165 -14.75 -1.61 -6.52
C LYS A 165 -16.19 -2.11 -6.68
N GLU A 166 -16.37 -3.21 -7.43
CA GLU A 166 -17.70 -3.76 -7.73
C GLU A 166 -18.14 -4.83 -6.70
N GLY A 167 -17.24 -5.29 -5.84
CA GLY A 167 -17.48 -6.32 -4.82
C GLY A 167 -17.34 -7.77 -5.33
N THR A 168 -17.12 -7.97 -6.64
CA THR A 168 -16.96 -9.30 -7.25
C THR A 168 -15.79 -10.06 -6.62
N GLY A 169 -16.01 -11.32 -6.22
CA GLY A 169 -14.97 -12.20 -5.65
C GLY A 169 -14.58 -11.91 -4.20
N VAL A 170 -15.02 -10.77 -3.64
CA VAL A 170 -14.69 -10.37 -2.26
C VAL A 170 -15.35 -11.29 -1.24
N GLY A 171 -16.58 -11.74 -1.53
CA GLY A 171 -17.29 -12.69 -0.68
C GLY A 171 -16.50 -13.98 -0.52
N GLU A 172 -16.17 -14.61 -1.63
CA GLU A 172 -15.47 -15.89 -1.71
C GLU A 172 -14.08 -15.80 -1.06
N TRP A 173 -13.33 -14.71 -1.32
CA TRP A 173 -12.05 -14.47 -0.65
C TRP A 173 -12.20 -14.37 0.87
N LEU A 174 -13.19 -13.61 1.36
CA LEU A 174 -13.42 -13.46 2.79
C LEU A 174 -13.85 -14.78 3.46
N ASP A 175 -14.64 -15.62 2.79
CA ASP A 175 -14.97 -16.95 3.30
C ASP A 175 -13.73 -17.82 3.41
N LEU A 176 -12.85 -17.78 2.41
CA LEU A 176 -11.61 -18.51 2.41
C LEU A 176 -10.71 -18.11 3.59
N VAL A 177 -10.41 -16.83 3.76
CA VAL A 177 -9.49 -16.38 4.82
C VAL A 177 -10.06 -16.59 6.23
N LEU A 178 -11.38 -16.65 6.38
CA LEU A 178 -12.01 -16.90 7.67
C LEU A 178 -12.08 -18.39 8.03
N THR A 179 -12.10 -19.29 7.04
CA THR A 179 -12.30 -20.73 7.25
C THR A 179 -11.03 -21.56 7.17
N GLU A 180 -10.00 -21.10 6.46
CA GLU A 180 -8.76 -21.86 6.32
C GLU A 180 -7.81 -21.67 7.51
N ASP A 181 -7.05 -22.74 7.81
CA ASP A 181 -6.11 -22.80 8.93
C ASP A 181 -4.63 -22.86 8.51
N ARG A 182 -4.37 -23.10 7.22
CA ARG A 182 -3.00 -23.11 6.66
C ARG A 182 -2.65 -21.71 6.16
N ALA A 183 -1.64 -21.11 6.76
CA ALA A 183 -1.30 -19.71 6.54
C ALA A 183 0.22 -19.53 6.55
N GLY A 184 0.78 -18.84 5.56
CA GLY A 184 2.19 -18.51 5.41
C GLY A 184 3.06 -19.75 5.58
N GLU A 185 2.90 -20.77 4.74
CA GLU A 185 3.75 -21.98 4.80
C GLU A 185 4.86 -21.97 3.75
N ARG A 186 4.82 -21.02 2.81
CA ARG A 186 5.86 -20.85 1.78
C ARG A 186 6.97 -19.97 2.36
N LEU A 187 8.13 -20.58 2.59
CA LEU A 187 9.35 -19.85 2.99
C LEU A 187 10.17 -19.56 1.74
N LEU A 188 10.63 -18.32 1.59
CA LEU A 188 11.36 -17.90 0.41
C LEU A 188 12.86 -18.20 0.54
N ASP A 189 13.45 -18.61 -0.59
CA ASP A 189 14.86 -18.33 -0.87
C ASP A 189 14.95 -16.91 -1.44
N ILE A 190 15.46 -15.97 -0.64
CA ILE A 190 15.47 -14.55 -0.94
C ILE A 190 16.87 -13.94 -0.79
N ASP A 191 17.22 -13.11 -1.75
CA ASP A 191 18.43 -12.32 -1.80
C ASP A 191 18.17 -10.95 -1.16
N TYR A 192 18.67 -10.76 0.06
CA TYR A 192 18.49 -9.53 0.82
C TYR A 192 19.22 -8.33 0.23
N GLU A 193 20.29 -8.53 -0.56
CA GLU A 193 20.97 -7.42 -1.23
C GLU A 193 20.09 -6.90 -2.36
N ARG A 194 19.53 -7.79 -3.19
CA ARG A 194 18.58 -7.40 -4.25
C ARG A 194 17.29 -6.81 -3.68
N TYR A 195 16.86 -7.29 -2.52
CA TYR A 195 15.74 -6.70 -1.79
C TYR A 195 16.09 -5.25 -1.37
N ALA A 196 17.19 -5.04 -0.67
CA ALA A 196 17.62 -3.71 -0.25
C ALA A 196 17.72 -2.72 -1.43
N ASP A 197 18.33 -3.16 -2.53
CA ASP A 197 18.48 -2.35 -3.75
C ASP A 197 17.12 -1.96 -4.36
N ALA A 198 16.17 -2.89 -4.38
CA ALA A 198 14.83 -2.65 -4.91
C ALA A 198 14.03 -1.64 -4.09
N GLU A 199 14.22 -1.59 -2.77
CA GLU A 199 13.59 -0.57 -1.92
C GLU A 199 14.25 0.80 -2.12
N ALA A 200 15.59 0.82 -2.14
CA ALA A 200 16.38 2.05 -2.16
C ALA A 200 16.29 2.82 -3.49
N VAL A 201 15.96 2.14 -4.59
CA VAL A 201 15.86 2.76 -5.92
C VAL A 201 14.66 3.69 -6.09
N LEU A 202 13.65 3.55 -5.23
CA LEU A 202 12.52 4.47 -5.20
C LEU A 202 12.80 5.62 -4.24
N GLY A 203 12.33 6.81 -4.59
CA GLY A 203 12.15 7.92 -3.67
C GLY A 203 10.85 7.74 -2.89
N TRP A 204 10.95 7.77 -1.57
CA TRP A 204 9.83 7.66 -0.65
C TRP A 204 9.57 9.04 -0.07
N LEU A 205 8.39 9.59 -0.28
CA LEU A 205 7.96 10.86 0.26
C LEU A 205 6.65 10.73 1.03
N ASN A 206 6.63 11.21 2.27
CA ASN A 206 5.40 11.47 3.03
C ASN A 206 5.40 12.94 3.41
N ALA A 207 4.34 13.67 3.06
CA ALA A 207 4.21 15.09 3.34
C ALA A 207 2.80 15.42 3.84
N THR A 208 2.74 16.35 4.79
CA THR A 208 1.49 16.91 5.30
C THR A 208 1.51 18.41 5.07
N LEU A 209 0.50 18.90 4.35
CA LEU A 209 0.30 20.29 4.00
C LEU A 209 -0.94 20.82 4.74
N VAL A 210 -0.85 22.06 5.18
CA VAL A 210 -1.99 22.83 5.71
C VAL A 210 -2.37 23.86 4.66
N LEU A 211 -3.62 23.80 4.22
CA LEU A 211 -4.20 24.67 3.21
C LEU A 211 -5.14 25.67 3.90
N ARG A 212 -4.98 26.96 3.59
CA ARG A 212 -5.80 28.05 4.11
C ARG A 212 -6.17 29.00 3.00
N ALA A 213 -7.40 29.49 2.96
CA ALA A 213 -7.86 30.42 1.95
C ALA A 213 -8.74 31.51 2.55
N GLU A 214 -8.76 32.69 1.95
CA GLU A 214 -9.72 33.75 2.30
C GLU A 214 -11.11 33.45 1.74
N THR A 215 -11.18 32.73 0.62
CA THR A 215 -12.45 32.26 0.05
C THR A 215 -12.45 30.74 -0.08
N PRO A 216 -13.58 30.05 0.20
CA PRO A 216 -13.65 28.60 0.12
C PRO A 216 -13.17 28.05 -1.22
N PHE A 217 -12.39 26.98 -1.18
CA PHE A 217 -11.85 26.32 -2.38
C PHE A 217 -12.36 24.89 -2.51
N ASP A 218 -12.40 24.41 -3.76
CA ASP A 218 -12.76 23.02 -4.06
C ASP A 218 -11.55 22.10 -3.85
N SER A 219 -11.65 21.23 -2.83
CA SER A 219 -10.60 20.26 -2.47
C SER A 219 -10.31 19.25 -3.57
N ARG A 220 -11.32 18.83 -4.34
CA ARG A 220 -11.16 17.89 -5.47
C ARG A 220 -10.45 18.55 -6.63
N GLN A 221 -10.78 19.81 -6.94
CA GLN A 221 -10.10 20.58 -7.97
C GLN A 221 -8.62 20.79 -7.61
N LEU A 222 -8.33 21.16 -6.36
CA LEU A 222 -6.97 21.34 -5.88
C LEU A 222 -6.17 20.03 -5.92
N ALA A 223 -6.75 18.91 -5.45
CA ALA A 223 -6.12 17.60 -5.52
C ALA A 223 -5.85 17.17 -6.98
N THR A 224 -6.80 17.43 -7.89
CA THR A 224 -6.64 17.17 -9.33
C THR A 224 -5.48 17.97 -9.92
N GLN A 225 -5.39 19.27 -9.59
CA GLN A 225 -4.30 20.12 -10.03
C GLN A 225 -2.95 19.62 -9.50
N MET A 226 -2.85 19.34 -8.20
CA MET A 226 -1.61 18.87 -7.59
C MET A 226 -1.12 17.57 -8.24
N LEU A 227 -2.01 16.58 -8.40
CA LEU A 227 -1.67 15.30 -9.00
C LEU A 227 -1.34 15.44 -10.49
N GLY A 228 -2.04 16.30 -11.23
CA GLY A 228 -1.74 16.59 -12.64
C GLY A 228 -0.38 17.26 -12.83
N ASP A 229 -0.03 18.20 -11.95
CA ASP A 229 1.28 18.86 -11.93
C ASP A 229 2.40 17.85 -11.62
N LEU A 230 2.18 16.98 -10.62
CA LEU A 230 3.10 15.90 -10.27
C LEU A 230 3.30 14.95 -11.46
N GLN A 231 2.22 14.44 -12.06
CA GLN A 231 2.29 13.55 -13.24
C GLN A 231 3.04 14.20 -14.40
N SER A 232 2.78 15.48 -14.68
CA SER A 232 3.43 16.20 -15.78
C SER A 232 4.93 16.36 -15.56
N GLU A 233 5.35 16.71 -14.34
CA GLU A 233 6.76 16.83 -13.98
C GLU A 233 7.47 15.47 -13.97
N LEU A 234 6.81 14.41 -13.50
CA LEU A 234 7.38 13.06 -13.50
C LEU A 234 7.50 12.51 -14.92
N LYS A 235 6.50 12.76 -15.77
CA LYS A 235 6.52 12.38 -17.19
C LYS A 235 7.66 13.05 -17.94
N SER A 236 7.94 14.33 -17.67
CA SER A 236 9.06 15.03 -18.32
C SER A 236 10.45 14.52 -17.90
N ARG A 237 10.51 13.70 -16.85
CA ARG A 237 11.74 13.09 -16.30
C ARG A 237 11.81 11.59 -16.55
N ASP A 238 10.81 11.01 -17.22
CA ASP A 238 10.65 9.56 -17.39
C ASP A 238 10.66 8.77 -16.05
N ALA A 239 10.18 9.41 -14.99
CA ALA A 239 10.18 8.88 -13.63
C ALA A 239 8.90 8.11 -13.35
N GLU A 240 8.96 6.77 -13.35
CA GLU A 240 7.77 5.93 -13.18
C GLU A 240 7.17 6.03 -11.76
N ILE A 241 5.83 6.06 -11.71
CA ILE A 241 5.07 6.04 -10.46
C ILE A 241 4.84 4.59 -10.03
N ALA A 242 5.34 4.23 -8.84
CA ALA A 242 4.90 3.01 -8.16
C ALA A 242 3.51 3.23 -7.56
N HIS A 243 3.37 4.27 -6.71
CA HIS A 243 2.07 4.80 -6.32
C HIS A 243 2.20 6.22 -5.76
N VAL A 244 1.17 7.03 -5.98
CA VAL A 244 0.95 8.29 -5.29
C VAL A 244 -0.46 8.26 -4.72
N LYS A 245 -0.57 8.51 -3.41
CA LYS A 245 -1.83 8.64 -2.70
C LYS A 245 -1.91 10.03 -2.08
N LEU A 246 -3.08 10.62 -2.12
CA LEU A 246 -3.37 11.93 -1.55
C LEU A 246 -4.67 11.82 -0.76
N LEU A 247 -4.67 12.31 0.48
CA LEU A 247 -5.85 12.45 1.33
C LEU A 247 -6.05 13.93 1.65
N VAL A 248 -7.23 14.46 1.37
CA VAL A 248 -7.67 15.77 1.84
C VAL A 248 -8.68 15.56 2.95
N ALA A 249 -8.42 16.13 4.11
CA ALA A 249 -9.32 16.13 5.25
C ALA A 249 -9.79 17.57 5.54
N THR A 250 -11.10 17.74 5.68
CA THR A 250 -11.76 19.01 5.98
C THR A 250 -12.72 18.85 7.17
N GLY A 251 -13.50 19.90 7.49
CA GLY A 251 -14.57 19.78 8.48
C GLY A 251 -15.74 18.91 8.00
N SER A 252 -15.99 18.87 6.69
CA SER A 252 -17.09 18.13 6.06
C SER A 252 -16.80 16.66 5.77
N GLY A 253 -15.53 16.23 5.71
CA GLY A 253 -15.20 14.83 5.49
C GLY A 253 -13.79 14.61 4.97
N THR A 254 -13.60 13.49 4.26
CA THR A 254 -12.32 13.12 3.65
C THR A 254 -12.44 12.71 2.19
N LEU A 255 -11.51 13.18 1.36
CA LEU A 255 -11.36 12.81 -0.04
C LEU A 255 -10.02 12.11 -0.24
N VAL A 256 -10.02 10.96 -0.89
CA VAL A 256 -8.79 10.24 -1.29
C VAL A 256 -8.65 10.28 -2.80
N ALA A 257 -7.42 10.47 -3.28
CA ALA A 257 -7.07 10.44 -4.68
C ALA A 257 -5.81 9.58 -4.88
N ASN A 258 -5.82 8.74 -5.91
CA ASN A 258 -4.72 7.81 -6.21
C ASN A 258 -4.27 7.94 -7.66
N VAL A 259 -2.96 7.87 -7.88
CA VAL A 259 -2.33 7.77 -9.20
C VAL A 259 -1.29 6.66 -9.16
N VAL A 260 -1.36 5.74 -10.13
CA VAL A 260 -0.45 4.60 -10.25
C VAL A 260 0.31 4.56 -11.58
N ALA A 261 0.13 5.58 -12.42
CA ALA A 261 0.73 5.69 -13.73
C ALA A 261 0.98 7.16 -14.10
N LEU A 262 1.92 7.40 -15.03
CA LEU A 262 2.24 8.73 -15.54
C LEU A 262 1.14 9.34 -16.41
N GLU A 263 0.23 8.51 -16.90
CA GLU A 263 -0.90 8.90 -17.72
C GLU A 263 -2.21 8.40 -17.11
N GLY A 264 -3.31 9.03 -17.50
CA GLY A 264 -4.64 8.75 -16.95
C GLY A 264 -5.02 9.68 -15.79
N ALA A 265 -6.32 9.76 -15.54
CA ALA A 265 -6.86 10.61 -14.49
C ALA A 265 -6.67 9.97 -13.10
N PRO A 266 -6.50 10.78 -12.04
CA PRO A 266 -6.56 10.28 -10.68
C PRO A 266 -7.88 9.55 -10.40
N THR A 267 -7.80 8.46 -9.65
CA THR A 267 -8.99 7.77 -9.14
C THR A 267 -9.34 8.31 -7.77
N PHE A 268 -10.58 8.75 -7.59
CA PHE A 268 -11.05 9.33 -6.34
C PHE A 268 -11.99 8.40 -5.58
N SER A 269 -11.95 8.48 -4.26
CA SER A 269 -12.87 7.84 -3.32
C SER A 269 -13.06 8.71 -2.07
N GLY A 270 -14.01 8.34 -1.20
CA GLY A 270 -14.35 9.12 -0.01
C GLY A 270 -15.57 10.01 -0.25
N ASP A 271 -15.68 11.06 0.56
CA ASP A 271 -16.83 11.94 0.63
C ASP A 271 -16.85 12.95 -0.52
N GLU A 272 -18.04 13.48 -0.81
CA GLU A 272 -18.18 14.70 -1.59
C GLU A 272 -18.01 15.90 -0.64
N LEU A 273 -16.88 16.59 -0.75
CA LEU A 273 -16.51 17.69 0.14
C LEU A 273 -17.13 19.00 -0.34
N GLU A 274 -17.72 19.75 0.59
CA GLU A 274 -18.11 21.13 0.32
C GLU A 274 -16.86 22.02 0.21
N PRO A 275 -16.91 23.12 -0.56
CA PRO A 275 -15.83 24.10 -0.55
C PRO A 275 -15.60 24.67 0.86
N GLU A 276 -14.36 24.64 1.33
CA GLU A 276 -13.98 25.10 2.68
C GLU A 276 -12.76 26.03 2.63
N GLU A 277 -12.57 26.84 3.67
CA GLU A 277 -11.44 27.76 3.82
C GLU A 277 -10.18 27.07 4.38
N HIS A 278 -10.32 25.86 4.92
CA HIS A 278 -9.24 25.12 5.56
C HIS A 278 -9.28 23.63 5.20
N ALA A 279 -8.12 23.08 4.84
CA ALA A 279 -7.96 21.64 4.66
C ALA A 279 -6.57 21.18 5.10
N VAL A 280 -6.47 19.90 5.47
CA VAL A 280 -5.19 19.21 5.67
C VAL A 280 -5.02 18.22 4.52
N LEU A 281 -3.90 18.31 3.81
CA LEU A 281 -3.57 17.42 2.71
C LEU A 281 -2.38 16.55 3.10
N THR A 282 -2.57 15.24 3.10
CA THR A 282 -1.51 14.25 3.26
C THR A 282 -1.18 13.63 1.92
N LEU A 283 0.09 13.65 1.53
CA LEU A 283 0.61 13.10 0.29
C LEU A 283 1.62 12.00 0.62
N ASN A 284 1.41 10.80 0.08
CA ASN A 284 2.42 9.75 0.08
C ASN A 284 2.79 9.42 -1.37
N ALA A 285 4.08 9.42 -1.69
CA ALA A 285 4.59 9.20 -3.03
C ALA A 285 5.72 8.17 -2.99
N ARG A 286 5.63 7.16 -3.87
CA ARG A 286 6.67 6.18 -4.16
C ARG A 286 6.93 6.22 -5.66
N VAL A 287 8.09 6.77 -6.03
CA VAL A 287 8.40 7.14 -7.40
C VAL A 287 9.84 6.73 -7.71
N HIS A 288 10.10 6.26 -8.92
CA HIS A 288 11.46 6.00 -9.39
C HIS A 288 12.18 7.32 -9.70
N LEU A 289 12.58 8.02 -8.63
CA LEU A 289 13.23 9.32 -8.64
C LEU A 289 14.02 9.50 -7.34
N ALA A 290 15.18 10.16 -7.40
CA ALA A 290 15.98 10.40 -6.20
C ALA A 290 15.20 11.23 -5.15
N PRO A 291 15.38 10.97 -3.85
CA PRO A 291 14.63 11.67 -2.80
C PRO A 291 14.76 13.20 -2.85
N SER A 292 15.95 13.73 -3.14
CA SER A 292 16.17 15.19 -3.25
C SER A 292 15.37 15.81 -4.40
N GLU A 293 15.29 15.12 -5.54
CA GLU A 293 14.53 15.57 -6.71
C GLU A 293 13.03 15.45 -6.48
N LEU A 294 12.56 14.35 -5.88
CA LEU A 294 11.15 14.15 -5.53
C LEU A 294 10.68 15.22 -4.53
N ARG A 295 11.50 15.52 -3.51
CA ARG A 295 11.24 16.60 -2.55
C ARG A 295 11.08 17.94 -3.27
N ALA A 296 12.06 18.33 -4.08
CA ALA A 296 12.03 19.59 -4.81
C ALA A 296 10.81 19.69 -5.74
N LEU A 297 10.39 18.57 -6.33
CA LEU A 297 9.22 18.49 -7.19
C LEU A 297 7.92 18.73 -6.41
N VAL A 298 7.76 18.13 -5.22
CA VAL A 298 6.59 18.37 -4.35
C VAL A 298 6.57 19.81 -3.83
N GLU A 299 7.72 20.36 -3.43
CA GLU A 299 7.84 21.77 -3.02
C GLU A 299 7.43 22.72 -4.17
N LYS A 300 7.87 22.42 -5.40
CA LYS A 300 7.49 23.18 -6.60
C LYS A 300 5.99 23.13 -6.87
N CYS A 301 5.36 21.95 -6.78
CA CYS A 301 3.92 21.81 -7.00
C CYS A 301 3.12 22.52 -5.89
N THR A 302 3.60 22.46 -4.64
CA THR A 302 3.01 23.20 -3.51
C THR A 302 3.06 24.71 -3.75
N ALA A 303 4.20 25.22 -4.20
CA ALA A 303 4.36 26.64 -4.53
C ALA A 303 3.45 27.09 -5.68
N ARG A 304 3.13 26.23 -6.65
CA ARG A 304 2.17 26.53 -7.72
C ARG A 304 0.75 26.68 -7.20
N ILE A 305 0.32 25.82 -6.27
CA ILE A 305 -0.96 25.95 -5.58
C ILE A 305 -1.03 27.31 -4.90
N ALA A 306 0.03 27.69 -4.16
CA ALA A 306 0.10 28.99 -3.50
C ALA A 306 0.07 30.18 -4.47
N ALA A 307 0.77 30.06 -5.60
CA ALA A 307 0.82 31.12 -6.61
C ALA A 307 -0.50 31.33 -7.36
N SER A 308 -1.44 30.37 -7.32
CA SER A 308 -2.78 30.54 -7.91
C SER A 308 -3.62 31.61 -7.19
N GLY A 309 -3.18 32.06 -6.01
CA GLY A 309 -3.63 33.29 -5.36
C GLY A 309 -4.80 33.15 -4.39
N ASN A 310 -5.50 32.01 -4.38
CA ASN A 310 -6.62 31.80 -3.44
C ASN A 310 -6.24 31.01 -2.19
N VAL A 311 -5.20 30.17 -2.25
CA VAL A 311 -4.87 29.21 -1.20
C VAL A 311 -3.43 29.40 -0.74
N GLU A 312 -3.20 29.71 0.53
CA GLU A 312 -1.92 29.54 1.20
C GLU A 312 -1.70 28.05 1.48
N ALA A 313 -0.57 27.51 1.01
CA ALA A 313 -0.19 26.11 1.19
C ALA A 313 1.12 26.02 1.98
N GLY A 314 1.04 25.61 3.25
CA GLY A 314 2.20 25.43 4.13
C GLY A 314 2.55 23.96 4.32
N ILE A 315 3.80 23.57 4.07
CA ILE A 315 4.29 22.22 4.38
C ILE A 315 4.53 22.15 5.90
N ARG A 316 3.69 21.39 6.61
CA ARG A 316 3.83 21.15 8.05
C ARG A 316 4.89 20.11 8.35
N ASN A 317 4.90 19.02 7.59
CA ASN A 317 5.85 17.93 7.72
C ASN A 317 6.19 17.41 6.32
N MET A 318 7.44 17.00 6.13
CA MET A 318 7.85 16.31 4.91
C MET A 318 9.10 15.46 5.17
N GLN A 319 8.93 14.16 5.00
CA GLN A 319 10.00 13.16 5.01
C GLN A 319 10.22 12.71 3.57
N CYS A 320 11.47 12.72 3.11
CA CYS A 320 11.80 12.15 1.80
C CYS A 320 13.17 11.45 1.83
N PHE A 321 13.19 10.15 1.51
CA PHE A 321 14.36 9.29 1.69
C PHE A 321 14.31 8.05 0.79
N SER A 322 15.40 7.29 0.79
CA SER A 322 15.45 5.90 0.31
C SER A 322 15.47 4.98 1.54
N PRO A 323 14.68 3.89 1.58
CA PRO A 323 14.64 2.98 2.73
C PRO A 323 16.01 2.41 3.06
N SER A 324 16.21 2.12 4.35
CA SER A 324 17.39 1.37 4.79
C SER A 324 17.23 -0.12 4.43
N PRO A 325 18.33 -0.86 4.23
CA PRO A 325 18.27 -2.30 3.98
C PRO A 325 17.44 -3.03 5.05
N PRO A 326 16.60 -4.01 4.65
CA PRO A 326 15.78 -4.76 5.58
C PRO A 326 16.66 -5.59 6.52
N ASN A 327 16.38 -5.48 7.82
CA ASN A 327 17.04 -6.23 8.88
C ASN A 327 15.97 -6.84 9.81
N PRO A 328 15.42 -8.01 9.46
CA PRO A 328 14.33 -8.61 10.21
C PRO A 328 14.70 -8.92 11.67
N THR A 329 13.77 -8.71 12.59
CA THR A 329 13.95 -9.08 14.01
C THR A 329 14.07 -10.60 14.18
N HIS A 330 13.29 -11.34 13.39
CA HIS A 330 13.28 -12.79 13.36
C HIS A 330 13.32 -13.27 11.91
N ARG A 331 13.87 -14.46 11.68
CA ARG A 331 13.77 -15.16 10.40
C ARG A 331 13.86 -16.66 10.65
N TYR A 332 12.78 -17.37 10.40
CA TYR A 332 12.70 -18.82 10.59
C TYR A 332 13.03 -19.55 9.29
N ASP A 333 13.69 -20.69 9.41
CA ASP A 333 14.05 -21.59 8.30
C ASP A 333 13.12 -22.80 8.18
N HIS A 334 12.10 -22.88 9.04
CA HIS A 334 11.13 -23.97 9.11
C HIS A 334 9.72 -23.42 9.37
N VAL A 335 8.71 -24.18 8.92
CA VAL A 335 7.30 -23.83 9.13
C VAL A 335 6.88 -24.22 10.54
N VAL A 336 6.34 -23.25 11.28
CA VAL A 336 5.77 -23.48 12.60
C VAL A 336 4.32 -23.92 12.43
N GLN A 337 3.95 -24.99 13.12
CA GLN A 337 2.57 -25.47 13.12
C GLN A 337 1.70 -24.53 13.94
N GLN A 338 0.56 -24.14 13.36
CA GLN A 338 -0.42 -23.33 14.07
C GLN A 338 -1.04 -24.13 15.21
N LYS A 339 -1.15 -23.53 16.40
CA LYS A 339 -1.86 -24.17 17.52
C LYS A 339 -3.33 -24.37 17.15
N ALA A 340 -3.88 -25.54 17.48
CA ALA A 340 -5.31 -25.79 17.32
C ALA A 340 -6.10 -24.90 18.30
N ALA A 341 -7.19 -24.32 17.81
CA ALA A 341 -8.06 -23.41 18.56
C ALA A 341 -8.80 -24.10 19.73
#